data_AF-A0A1G6Y0T2-F1
#
_entry.id   AF-A0A1G6Y0T2-F1
#
_cell.length_a   1.000
_cell.length_b   1.000
_cell.length_c   1.000
_cell.angle_alpha   90.00
_cell.angle_beta   90.00
_cell.angle_gamma   90.00
#
_symmetry.space_group_name_H-M   'P 1'
#
loop_
_entity.id
_entity.type
_entity.pdbx_description
1 polymer ?
#
loop_
_entity_poly.entity_id
_entity_poly.type
_entity_poly.pdbx_seq_one_letter_code
_entity_poly.pdbx_strand_id
1 'polypeptide(L)'
;ALLGSLPNVKWLLGDRGYDADWFREALKDKGIRACIPGRKQRKTPIKYDKRRYKRRNRIEIMFGRLKDWRRVATRYDRCPEVFLSAIALAATVIYWL
;
A
#
# COMPACT_ATOMS: atom_id res chain seq x y z
N ALA A 1 5.97 3.11 15.60
CA ALA A 1 4.51 3.21 15.36
C ALA A 1 4.00 2.22 14.33
N LEU A 2 4.54 2.14 13.10
CA LEU A 2 3.97 1.29 12.03
C LEU A 2 4.37 -0.20 12.10
N LEU A 3 5.61 -0.51 12.46
CA LEU A 3 6.10 -1.90 12.58
C LEU A 3 5.46 -2.65 13.76
N GLY A 4 5.15 -1.94 14.85
CA GLY A 4 4.59 -2.52 16.07
C GLY A 4 3.18 -3.07 15.87
N SER A 5 2.38 -2.42 15.02
CA SER A 5 0.99 -2.79 14.73
C SER A 5 0.82 -3.70 13.51
N LEU A 6 1.91 -4.18 12.90
CA LEU A 6 1.79 -5.07 11.75
C LEU A 6 1.17 -6.41 12.18
N PRO A 7 0.10 -6.86 11.51
CA PRO A 7 -0.48 -8.17 11.78
C PRO A 7 0.53 -9.28 11.46
N ASN A 8 0.36 -10.45 12.07
CA ASN A 8 1.21 -11.60 11.76
C ASN A 8 0.93 -12.09 10.33
N VAL A 9 1.83 -11.75 9.40
CA VAL A 9 1.69 -12.04 7.98
C VAL A 9 2.99 -12.63 7.43
N LYS A 10 2.88 -13.61 6.53
CA LYS A 10 4.06 -14.24 5.92
C LYS A 10 4.79 -13.31 4.94
N TRP A 11 4.07 -12.38 4.32
CA TRP A 11 4.59 -11.51 3.27
C TRP A 11 4.06 -10.09 3.42
N LEU A 12 4.94 -9.11 3.28
CA LEU A 12 4.57 -7.70 3.12
C LEU A 12 4.83 -7.27 1.68
N LEU A 13 3.79 -6.79 1.00
CA LEU A 13 3.94 -6.15 -0.31
C LEU A 13 4.01 -4.64 -0.11
N GLY A 14 5.03 -4.00 -0.65
CA GLY A 14 5.23 -2.56 -0.48
C GLY A 14 5.81 -1.90 -1.72
N ASP A 15 5.60 -0.60 -1.83
CA ASP A 15 6.22 0.23 -2.86
C ASP A 15 7.73 0.29 -2.74
N ARG A 16 8.37 0.57 -3.89
CA ARG A 16 9.79 0.90 -3.96
C ARG A 16 10.21 2.00 -2.98
N GLY A 17 9.29 2.91 -2.63
CA GLY A 17 9.53 3.96 -1.63
C GLY A 17 9.90 3.41 -0.25
N TYR A 18 9.39 2.22 0.12
CA TYR A 18 9.68 1.52 1.37
C TYR A 18 10.97 0.69 1.33
N ASP A 19 11.76 0.80 0.27
CA ASP A 19 13.08 0.19 0.21
C ASP A 19 14.06 0.94 1.13
N ALA A 20 14.07 0.56 2.40
CA ALA A 20 15.00 1.01 3.41
C ALA A 20 15.54 -0.19 4.19
N ASP A 21 16.83 -0.16 4.54
CA ASP A 21 17.51 -1.29 5.18
C ASP A 21 16.95 -1.58 6.56
N TRP A 22 16.82 -0.54 7.39
CA TRP A 22 16.19 -0.64 8.71
C TRP A 22 14.78 -1.24 8.65
N PHE A 23 14.02 -0.96 7.58
CA PHE A 23 12.65 -1.46 7.43
C PHE A 23 12.65 -2.94 7.04
N ARG A 24 13.55 -3.35 6.16
CA ARG A 24 13.72 -4.76 5.77
C ARG A 24 14.23 -5.61 6.92
N GLU A 25 15.16 -5.09 7.71
CA GLU A 25 15.68 -5.73 8.92
C GLU A 25 14.57 -5.91 9.94
N ALA A 26 13.82 -4.85 10.26
CA ALA A 26 12.70 -4.96 11.19
C ALA A 26 11.59 -5.93 10.73
N LEU A 27 11.37 -6.06 9.42
CA LEU A 27 10.46 -7.07 8.88
C LEU A 27 11.02 -8.49 9.04
N LYS A 28 12.32 -8.66 8.80
CA LYS A 28 13.03 -9.93 9.00
C LYS A 28 12.98 -10.37 10.47
N ASP A 29 13.20 -9.45 11.40
CA ASP A 29 13.13 -9.71 12.85
C ASP A 29 11.74 -10.16 13.28
N LYS A 30 10.69 -9.66 12.61
CA LYS A 30 9.30 -10.11 12.80
C LYS A 30 8.94 -11.39 12.03
N GLY A 31 9.88 -11.99 11.30
CA GLY A 31 9.64 -13.17 10.46
C GLY A 31 8.82 -12.89 9.20
N ILE A 32 8.63 -11.63 8.81
CA ILE A 32 7.83 -11.20 7.67
C ILE A 32 8.74 -11.07 6.45
N ARG A 33 8.38 -11.73 5.34
CA ARG A 33 9.14 -11.62 4.08
C ARG A 33 8.76 -10.36 3.31
N ALA A 34 9.72 -9.46 3.11
CA ALA A 34 9.52 -8.25 2.32
C ALA A 34 9.49 -8.54 0.81
N CYS A 35 8.34 -8.32 0.18
CA CYS A 35 8.15 -8.30 -1.28
C CYS A 35 8.15 -6.85 -1.76
N ILE A 36 9.31 -6.19 -1.63
CA ILE A 36 9.51 -4.78 -1.96
C ILE A 36 10.60 -4.71 -3.04
N PRO A 37 10.35 -4.06 -4.19
CA PRO A 37 11.36 -3.87 -5.22
C PRO A 37 12.44 -2.91 -4.73
N GLY A 38 13.70 -3.20 -5.04
CA GLY A 38 14.81 -2.30 -4.74
C GLY A 38 14.68 -0.95 -5.46
N ARG A 39 15.19 0.12 -4.85
CA ARG A 39 15.40 1.41 -5.50
C ARG A 39 16.40 1.28 -6.65
N LYS A 40 16.22 2.10 -7.70
CA LYS A 40 17.07 2.07 -8.90
C LYS A 40 18.56 2.34 -8.59
N GLN A 41 18.84 3.16 -7.58
CA GLN A 41 20.19 3.56 -7.19
C GLN A 41 20.89 2.58 -6.23
N ARG A 42 20.25 1.45 -5.89
CA ARG A 42 20.82 0.53 -4.93
C ARG A 42 21.98 -0.24 -5.55
N LYS A 43 23.14 -0.26 -4.88
CA LYS A 43 24.35 -0.98 -5.34
C LYS A 43 24.10 -2.48 -5.49
N THR A 44 23.36 -3.07 -4.55
CA THR A 44 23.04 -4.49 -4.56
C THR A 44 21.58 -4.70 -5.00
N PRO A 45 21.34 -5.39 -6.13
CA PRO A 45 19.99 -5.68 -6.57
C PRO A 45 19.31 -6.67 -5.61
N ILE A 46 18.09 -6.34 -5.22
CA ILE A 46 17.28 -7.17 -4.34
C ILE A 46 16.41 -8.09 -5.19
N LYS A 47 16.50 -9.40 -4.93
CA LYS A 47 15.55 -10.37 -5.46
C LYS A 47 14.22 -10.26 -4.72
N TYR A 48 13.15 -10.10 -5.48
CA TYR A 48 11.78 -10.11 -4.95
C TYR A 48 10.89 -10.92 -5.89
N ASP A 49 9.79 -11.45 -5.36
CA ASP A 49 8.83 -12.20 -6.16
C ASP A 49 7.99 -11.23 -7.01
N LYS A 50 8.33 -11.13 -8.30
CA LYS A 50 7.61 -10.28 -9.28
C LYS A 50 6.15 -10.70 -9.46
N ARG A 51 5.84 -12.00 -9.37
CA ARG A 51 4.47 -12.52 -9.54
C ARG A 51 3.60 -12.10 -8.37
N ARG A 52 4.12 -12.16 -7.14
CA ARG A 52 3.43 -11.62 -5.96
C ARG A 52 3.30 -10.11 -6.05
N TYR A 53 4.38 -9.41 -6.40
CA TYR A 53 4.36 -7.95 -6.55
C TYR A 53 3.29 -7.47 -7.54
N LYS A 54 3.08 -8.18 -8.66
CA LYS A 54 2.05 -7.86 -9.67
C LYS A 54 0.62 -7.82 -9.09
N ARG A 55 0.35 -8.53 -7.98
CA ARG A 55 -0.99 -8.51 -7.34
C ARG A 55 -1.36 -7.13 -6.80
N ARG A 56 -0.38 -6.24 -6.55
CA ARG A 56 -0.63 -4.85 -6.16
C ARG A 56 -1.43 -4.05 -7.18
N ASN A 57 -1.36 -4.42 -8.46
CA ASN A 57 -2.16 -3.80 -9.52
C ASN A 57 -3.67 -3.80 -9.19
N ARG A 58 -4.17 -4.82 -8.49
CA ARG A 58 -5.58 -4.85 -8.05
C ARG A 58 -5.90 -3.73 -7.05
N ILE A 59 -4.99 -3.47 -6.13
CA ILE A 59 -5.11 -2.40 -5.13
C ILE A 59 -4.97 -1.04 -5.82
N GLU A 60 -4.05 -0.90 -6.78
CA GLU A 60 -3.88 0.33 -7.55
C GLU A 60 -5.12 0.65 -8.39
N ILE A 61 -5.70 -0.35 -9.08
CA ILE A 61 -6.98 -0.19 -9.80
C ILE A 61 -8.10 0.21 -8.83
N MET A 62 -8.16 -0.40 -7.65
CA MET A 62 -9.17 -0.06 -6.64
C MET A 62 -9.06 1.42 -6.23
N PHE A 63 -7.86 1.87 -5.86
CA PHE A 63 -7.65 3.28 -5.53
C PHE A 63 -7.85 4.22 -6.74
N GLY A 64 -7.56 3.75 -7.95
CA GLY A 64 -7.85 4.47 -9.18
C GLY A 64 -9.34 4.77 -9.30
N ARG A 65 -10.19 3.75 -9.17
CA ARG A 65 -11.66 3.92 -9.23
C ARG A 65 -12.20 4.84 -8.13
N LEU A 66 -11.67 4.72 -6.91
CA LEU A 66 -12.05 5.65 -5.83
C LEU A 66 -11.68 7.10 -6.16
N LYS A 67 -10.62 7.32 -6.93
CA LYS A 67 -10.18 8.66 -7.36
C LYS A 67 -10.90 9.17 -8.61
N ASP A 68 -11.74 8.38 -9.27
CA ASP A 68 -12.64 8.92 -10.30
C ASP A 68 -13.61 9.95 -9.69
N TRP A 69 -13.90 9.80 -8.39
CA TRP A 69 -14.66 10.77 -7.61
C TRP A 69 -13.75 11.95 -7.25
N ARG A 70 -13.90 13.08 -7.96
CA ARG A 70 -13.07 14.28 -7.80
C ARG A 70 -12.91 14.73 -6.35
N ARG A 71 -13.96 14.62 -5.53
CA ARG A 71 -13.94 14.96 -4.10
C ARG A 71 -12.93 14.11 -3.31
N VAL A 72 -12.88 12.80 -3.60
CA VAL A 72 -11.95 11.86 -2.96
C VAL A 72 -10.52 12.09 -3.47
N ALA A 73 -10.34 12.30 -4.78
CA ALA A 73 -9.02 12.47 -5.39
C ALA A 73 -8.27 13.71 -4.88
N THR A 74 -8.98 14.82 -4.75
CA THR A 74 -8.42 16.12 -4.37
C THR A 74 -8.36 16.35 -2.85
N ARG A 75 -9.08 15.52 -2.08
CA ARG A 75 -9.21 15.66 -0.62
C ARG A 75 -9.70 17.06 -0.20
N TYR A 76 -10.77 17.54 -0.83
CA TYR A 76 -11.36 18.86 -0.50
C TYR A 76 -11.87 18.95 0.94
N ASP A 77 -12.27 17.82 1.52
CA ASP A 77 -12.79 17.77 2.89
C ASP A 77 -11.68 17.98 3.92
N ARG A 78 -11.76 19.10 4.66
CA ARG A 78 -10.87 19.39 5.81
C ARG A 78 -11.20 18.52 7.02
N CYS A 79 -12.46 18.09 7.17
CA CYS A 79 -12.87 17.22 8.27
C CYS A 79 -12.57 15.75 7.91
N PRO A 80 -11.75 15.03 8.71
CA PRO A 80 -11.42 13.63 8.45
C PRO A 80 -12.64 12.71 8.40
N GLU A 81 -13.65 13.00 9.22
CA GLU A 81 -14.89 12.22 9.28
C GLU A 81 -15.66 12.32 7.97
N VAL A 82 -15.84 13.54 7.46
CA VAL A 82 -16.53 13.80 6.20
C VAL A 82 -15.77 13.18 5.02
N PHE A 83 -14.44 13.26 5.04
CA PHE A 83 -13.61 12.62 4.03
C PHE A 83 -13.79 11.09 4.02
N LEU A 84 -13.80 10.47 5.20
CA LEU A 84 -14.02 9.04 5.34
C LEU A 84 -15.43 8.63 4.85
N SER A 85 -16.46 9.40 5.20
CA SER A 85 -17.83 9.17 4.72
C SER A 85 -17.91 9.26 3.19
N ALA A 86 -17.22 10.21 2.57
CA ALA A 86 -17.16 10.34 1.10
C ALA A 86 -16.47 9.13 0.44
N ILE A 87 -15.38 8.62 1.04
CA ILE A 87 -14.71 7.39 0.57
C ILE A 87 -15.66 6.20 0.70
N ALA A 88 -16.33 6.04 1.84
CA ALA A 88 -17.25 4.94 2.09
C ALA A 88 -18.40 4.93 1.07
N LEU A 89 -19.00 6.09 0.82
CA LEU A 89 -20.06 6.24 -0.19
C LEU A 89 -19.55 5.88 -1.60
N ALA A 90 -18.39 6.39 -2.00
CA ALA A 90 -17.80 6.04 -3.29
C ALA A 90 -17.52 4.53 -3.40
N ALA A 91 -17.00 3.92 -2.34
CA ALA A 91 -16.73 2.48 -2.31
C ALA A 91 -18.02 1.65 -2.43
N THR A 92 -19.10 2.03 -1.73
CA THR A 92 -20.40 1.36 -1.87
C THR A 92 -20.92 1.46 -3.30
N VAL A 93 -20.88 2.65 -3.91
CA VAL A 93 -21.37 2.82 -5.29
C VAL A 93 -20.54 2.06 -6.31
N ILE A 94 -19.22 1.97 -6.15
CA ILE A 94 -18.32 1.35 -7.14
C ILE A 94 -18.28 -0.19 -7.02
N TYR A 95 -18.41 -0.73 -5.82
CA TYR A 95 -18.14 -2.16 -5.55
C TYR A 95 -19.35 -2.96 -5.09
N TRP A 96 -20.48 -2.31 -4.78
CA TRP A 96 -21.70 -2.99 -4.33
C TRP A 96 -22.88 -2.86 -5.31
N LEU A 97 -23.04 -1.69 -5.95
CA LEU A 97 -24.01 -1.46 -7.03
C LEU A 97 -23.42 -1.85 -8.38
#